data_AF-A0A447XV32-F1
#
_entry.id   AF-A0A447XV32-F1
#
_cell.length_a   1.000
_cell.length_b   1.000
_cell.length_c   1.000
_cell.angle_alpha   90.00
_cell.angle_beta   90.00
_cell.angle_gamma   90.00
#
_symmetry.space_group_name_H-M   'P 1'
#
loop_
_entity.id
_entity.type
_entity.pdbx_description
1 polymer ?
#
loop_
_entity_poly.entity_id
_entity_poly.type
_entity_poly.pdbx_seq_one_letter_code
_entity_poly.pdbx_strand_id
1 'polypeptide(L)'
;MQMLPNSKQNFTPRVQGIAQSNALVTIEQNGFVVYQKEVPPGPFAITDLQLAGGGADLDVSVKEADGSVTTYLVPYAAVPNMLQPGVSKYDFAAGRSHIEGASKQSDFVQAGYQYGFNNLLTLYGGSMVANNYYAFTLGTSWNTRIGAISVDANEVA
;
A
#
# COMPACT_ATOMS: atom_id res chain seq x y z
N MET A 1 15.46 -13.69 3.20
CA MET A 1 16.42 -12.57 3.32
C MET A 1 16.55 -11.93 1.95
N GLN A 2 16.20 -10.65 1.82
CA GLN A 2 16.05 -9.97 0.54
C GLN A 2 17.16 -8.92 0.41
N MET A 3 17.91 -8.99 -0.69
CA MET A 3 19.11 -8.18 -0.92
C MET A 3 18.88 -7.27 -2.13
N LEU A 4 18.07 -6.22 -1.96
CA LEU A 4 18.06 -5.05 -2.84
C LEU A 4 17.99 -3.77 -1.98
N PRO A 5 18.56 -2.63 -2.41
CA PRO A 5 18.50 -1.37 -1.65
C PRO A 5 17.11 -0.71 -1.68
N ASN A 6 16.55 -0.40 -0.51
CA ASN A 6 15.14 0.03 -0.31
C ASN A 6 14.69 1.26 -1.12
N SER A 7 15.60 2.14 -1.54
CA SER A 7 15.23 3.46 -2.10
C SER A 7 14.83 3.44 -3.58
N LYS A 8 14.83 2.29 -4.26
CA LYS A 8 14.49 2.16 -5.69
C LYS A 8 13.50 1.03 -6.02
N GLN A 9 12.89 0.41 -5.01
CA GLN A 9 12.12 -0.83 -5.20
C GLN A 9 10.61 -0.65 -5.33
N ASN A 10 10.05 0.43 -4.77
CA ASN A 10 8.60 0.64 -4.76
C ASN A 10 8.26 1.95 -5.47
N PHE A 11 7.14 1.96 -6.20
CA PHE A 11 6.53 3.17 -6.71
C PHE A 11 6.09 4.03 -5.53
N THR A 12 6.74 5.17 -5.29
CA THR A 12 6.31 6.11 -4.26
C THR A 12 5.28 7.07 -4.89
N PRO A 13 4.02 7.05 -4.45
CA PRO A 13 3.02 7.98 -4.94
C PRO A 13 3.41 9.39 -4.50
N ARG A 14 3.16 10.36 -5.38
CA ARG A 14 3.43 11.77 -5.10
C ARG A 14 2.15 12.41 -4.56
N VAL A 15 2.17 12.83 -3.30
CA VAL A 15 1.08 13.58 -2.68
C VAL A 15 1.32 15.07 -2.94
N GLN A 16 0.35 15.74 -3.57
CA GLN A 16 0.42 17.15 -3.91
C GLN A 16 -0.84 17.87 -3.46
N GLY A 17 -0.69 19.09 -2.96
CA GLY A 17 -1.78 19.92 -2.48
C GLY A 17 -1.38 21.39 -2.37
N ILE A 18 -2.32 22.22 -1.92
CA ILE A 18 -2.09 23.64 -1.65
C ILE A 18 -2.48 23.89 -0.21
N ALA A 19 -1.55 24.39 0.59
CA ALA A 19 -1.81 24.88 1.94
C ALA A 19 -2.17 26.37 1.89
N GLN A 20 -3.23 26.77 2.57
CA GLN A 20 -3.65 28.17 2.64
C GLN A 20 -2.82 28.97 3.68
N SER A 21 -2.25 28.26 4.66
CA SER A 21 -1.46 28.81 5.75
C SER A 21 -0.29 27.89 6.10
N ASN A 22 0.39 28.13 7.24
CA ASN A 22 1.31 27.14 7.79
C ASN A 22 0.47 25.93 8.24
N ALA A 23 0.56 24.84 7.50
CA ALA A 23 -0.29 23.67 7.70
C ALA A 23 0.53 22.46 8.14
N LEU A 24 -0.06 21.65 9.02
CA LEU A 24 0.45 20.32 9.35
C LEU A 24 -0.17 19.31 8.38
N VAL A 25 0.66 18.69 7.55
CA VAL A 25 0.24 17.61 6.65
C VAL A 25 0.53 16.28 7.32
N THR A 26 -0.53 15.50 7.55
CA THR A 26 -0.47 14.13 8.05
C THR A 26 -0.96 13.18 6.96
N ILE A 27 -0.20 12.13 6.70
CA ILE A 27 -0.54 11.10 5.72
C ILE A 27 -0.66 9.78 6.48
N GLU A 28 -1.81 9.15 6.34
CA GLU A 28 -2.16 7.89 6.97
C GLU A 28 -2.36 6.81 5.91
N GLN A 29 -1.97 5.58 6.25
CA GLN A 29 -2.21 4.39 5.44
C GLN A 29 -2.72 3.28 6.36
N ASN A 30 -3.90 2.74 6.08
CA ASN A 30 -4.56 1.75 6.96
C ASN A 30 -4.69 2.21 8.42
N GLY A 31 -4.92 3.51 8.66
CA GLY A 31 -5.04 4.09 10.00
C GLY A 31 -3.72 4.30 10.76
N PHE A 32 -2.57 4.05 10.12
CA PHE A 32 -1.25 4.35 10.68
C PHE A 32 -0.66 5.59 10.02
N VAL A 33 -0.12 6.53 10.81
CA VAL A 33 0.59 7.71 10.30
C VAL A 33 1.91 7.27 9.65
N VAL A 34 1.99 7.39 8.32
CA VAL A 34 3.19 7.05 7.54
C VAL A 34 4.10 8.25 7.29
N TYR A 35 3.54 9.46 7.35
CA TYR A 35 4.30 10.69 7.18
C TYR A 35 3.60 11.86 7.87
N GLN A 36 4.38 12.73 8.51
CA GLN A 36 3.85 13.94 9.13
C GLN A 36 4.88 15.07 9.02
N LYS A 37 4.47 16.22 8.46
CA LYS A 37 5.37 17.37 8.28
C LYS A 37 4.61 18.69 8.21
N GLU A 38 5.19 19.73 8.79
CA GLU A 38 4.72 21.11 8.61
C GLU A 38 5.17 21.67 7.26
N VAL A 39 4.24 22.27 6.52
CA VAL A 39 4.48 22.90 5.23
C VAL A 39 4.13 24.40 5.29
N PRO A 40 4.91 25.26 4.62
CA PRO A 40 4.59 26.68 4.52
C PRO A 40 3.36 26.90 3.61
N PRO A 41 2.74 28.11 3.66
CA PRO A 41 1.64 28.46 2.78
C PRO A 41 2.05 28.35 1.31
N GLY A 42 1.18 27.75 0.49
CA GLY A 42 1.38 27.57 -0.94
C GLY A 42 1.37 26.09 -1.38
N PRO A 43 1.75 25.83 -2.64
CA PRO A 43 1.77 24.49 -3.18
C PRO A 43 2.87 23.65 -2.52
N PHE A 44 2.54 22.43 -2.12
CA PHE A 44 3.49 21.46 -1.59
C PHE A 44 3.43 20.15 -2.38
N ALA A 45 4.55 19.44 -2.39
CA ALA A 45 4.65 18.10 -2.94
C ALA A 45 5.53 17.24 -2.04
N ILE A 46 4.99 16.11 -1.60
CA ILE A 46 5.68 15.10 -0.79
C ILE A 46 5.95 13.91 -1.70
N THR A 47 7.22 13.52 -1.80
CA THR A 47 7.71 12.48 -2.75
C THR A 47 8.52 11.39 -2.08
N ASP A 48 8.79 11.55 -0.78
CA ASP A 48 9.66 10.73 0.05
C ASP A 48 8.87 9.86 1.04
N LEU A 49 7.67 9.40 0.65
CA LEU A 49 6.84 8.55 1.49
C LEU A 49 7.47 7.16 1.66
N GLN A 50 7.74 6.80 2.91
CA GLN A 50 8.08 5.43 3.30
C GLN A 50 6.80 4.66 3.59
N LEU A 51 6.21 4.05 2.55
CA LEU A 51 4.98 3.27 2.70
C LEU A 51 5.30 1.87 3.26
N ALA A 52 4.44 1.41 4.18
CA ALA A 52 4.60 0.12 4.87
C ALA A 52 4.33 -1.11 3.97
N GLY A 53 3.81 -0.89 2.75
CA GLY A 53 3.52 -1.93 1.78
C GLY A 53 2.68 -1.40 0.62
N GLY A 54 2.50 -2.22 -0.42
CA GLY A 54 1.62 -1.94 -1.55
C GLY A 54 0.13 -2.12 -1.20
N GLY A 55 -0.78 -1.32 -1.77
CA GLY A 55 -2.18 -1.69 -1.92
C GLY A 55 -3.22 -1.05 -1.00
N ALA A 56 -2.87 -0.05 -0.18
CA ALA A 56 -3.83 0.75 0.57
C ALA A 56 -3.72 2.23 0.22
N ASP A 57 -4.87 2.86 -0.01
CA ASP A 57 -4.97 4.29 -0.30
C ASP A 57 -4.38 5.14 0.83
N LEU A 58 -3.97 6.35 0.47
CA LEU A 58 -3.39 7.30 1.41
C LEU A 58 -4.44 8.31 1.82
N ASP A 59 -4.77 8.33 3.11
CA ASP A 59 -5.61 9.36 3.71
C ASP A 59 -4.72 10.56 4.04
N VAL A 60 -4.94 11.68 3.35
CA VAL A 60 -4.17 12.90 3.56
C VAL A 60 -5.02 13.90 4.33
N SER A 61 -4.50 14.37 5.46
CA SER A 61 -5.09 15.40 6.30
C SER A 61 -4.18 16.62 6.32
N VAL A 62 -4.73 17.77 5.95
CA VAL A 62 -4.05 19.07 5.98
C VAL A 62 -4.73 19.94 7.02
N LYS A 63 -4.06 20.13 8.15
CA LYS A 63 -4.54 20.97 9.25
C LYS A 63 -3.91 22.36 9.15
N GLU A 64 -4.71 23.35 8.83
CA GLU A 64 -4.32 24.75 8.70
C GLU A 64 -4.14 25.43 10.07
N ALA A 65 -3.48 26.59 10.08
CA ALA A 65 -3.20 27.35 11.31
C ALA A 65 -4.47 27.88 12.01
N ASP A 66 -5.57 28.04 11.26
CA ASP A 66 -6.89 28.42 11.80
C ASP A 66 -7.65 27.24 12.43
N GLY A 67 -7.07 26.03 12.38
CA GLY A 67 -7.67 24.80 12.87
C GLY A 67 -8.58 24.08 11.87
N SER A 68 -8.78 24.63 10.67
CA SER A 68 -9.46 23.96 9.56
C SER A 68 -8.69 22.71 9.15
N VAL A 69 -9.41 21.60 8.90
CA VAL A 69 -8.82 20.34 8.47
C VAL A 69 -9.44 19.96 7.13
N THR A 70 -8.60 19.85 6.10
CA THR A 70 -9.01 19.32 4.80
C THR A 70 -8.49 17.91 4.66
N THR A 71 -9.40 16.96 4.44
CA THR A 71 -9.05 15.56 4.18
C THR A 71 -9.33 15.20 2.73
N TYR A 72 -8.41 14.47 2.11
CA TYR A 72 -8.59 13.91 0.78
C TYR A 72 -7.83 12.60 0.65
N LEU A 73 -8.34 11.73 -0.21
CA LEU A 73 -7.78 10.40 -0.43
C LEU A 73 -6.95 10.40 -1.70
N VAL A 74 -5.70 9.94 -1.60
CA VAL A 74 -4.80 9.73 -2.73
C VAL A 74 -4.77 8.24 -3.04
N PRO A 75 -5.35 7.80 -4.17
CA PRO A 75 -5.40 6.39 -4.49
C PRO A 75 -3.99 5.86 -4.72
N TYR A 76 -3.62 4.81 -3.98
CA TYR A 76 -2.32 4.16 -4.13
C TYR A 76 -2.49 2.87 -4.92
N ALA A 77 -2.55 3.03 -6.24
CA ALA A 77 -2.53 1.90 -7.15
C ALA A 77 -1.15 1.24 -7.11
N ALA A 78 -1.10 0.01 -6.61
CA ALA A 78 0.08 -0.83 -6.77
C ALA A 78 0.35 -0.99 -8.28
N VAL A 79 1.58 -0.69 -8.71
CA VAL A 79 2.06 -1.05 -10.04
C VAL A 79 1.84 -2.56 -10.20
N PRO A 80 1.46 -3.06 -11.39
CA PRO A 80 1.30 -4.47 -11.67
C PRO A 80 2.37 -5.32 -11.00
N ASN A 81 1.95 -6.31 -10.20
CA ASN A 81 2.78 -7.22 -9.42
C ASN A 81 3.58 -8.17 -10.33
N MET A 82 4.38 -7.62 -11.24
CA MET A 82 5.16 -8.36 -12.21
C MET A 82 6.52 -8.76 -11.64
N LEU A 83 6.85 -10.02 -11.81
CA LEU A 83 8.16 -10.57 -11.50
C LEU A 83 8.91 -10.90 -12.80
N GLN A 84 10.24 -10.92 -12.72
CA GLN A 84 11.05 -11.45 -13.82
C GLN A 84 10.73 -12.94 -14.05
N PRO A 85 10.89 -13.45 -15.29
CA PRO A 85 10.71 -14.86 -15.58
C PRO A 85 11.51 -15.76 -14.64
N GLY A 86 10.87 -16.80 -14.10
CA GLY A 86 11.48 -17.77 -13.21
C GLY A 86 11.70 -17.26 -11.78
N VAL A 87 11.34 -16.01 -11.46
CA VAL A 87 11.42 -15.48 -10.10
C VAL A 87 10.13 -15.78 -9.36
N SER A 88 10.27 -16.39 -8.18
CA SER A 88 9.21 -16.54 -7.19
C SER A 88 9.40 -15.56 -6.04
N LYS A 89 8.29 -14.97 -5.60
CA LYS A 89 8.21 -14.22 -4.34
C LYS A 89 7.21 -14.92 -3.46
N TYR A 90 7.58 -15.15 -2.21
CA TYR A 90 6.71 -15.76 -1.22
C TYR A 90 6.81 -14.98 0.08
N ASP A 91 5.69 -14.89 0.78
CA ASP A 91 5.59 -14.27 2.08
C ASP A 91 4.70 -15.11 2.97
N PHE A 92 5.05 -15.12 4.24
CA PHE A 92 4.33 -15.84 5.27
C PHE A 92 4.41 -15.02 6.54
N ALA A 93 3.27 -14.79 7.17
CA ALA A 93 3.22 -14.16 8.48
C ALA A 93 2.15 -14.81 9.34
N ALA A 94 2.45 -14.94 10.63
CA ALA A 94 1.52 -15.43 11.62
C ALA A 94 1.73 -14.63 12.90
N GLY A 95 0.65 -14.28 13.57
CA GLY A 95 0.72 -13.47 14.78
C GLY A 95 -0.65 -13.04 15.26
N ARG A 96 -0.65 -12.08 16.19
CA ARG A 96 -1.87 -11.46 16.68
C ARG A 96 -1.98 -10.06 16.10
N SER A 97 -3.14 -9.74 15.52
CA SER A 97 -3.43 -8.40 15.03
C SER A 97 -3.40 -7.41 16.19
N HIS A 98 -2.59 -6.35 16.07
CA HIS A 98 -2.52 -5.27 17.05
C HIS A 98 -2.98 -3.98 16.37
N ILE A 99 -4.29 -3.73 16.45
CA ILE A 99 -4.91 -2.51 15.94
C ILE A 99 -5.27 -1.65 17.16
N GLU A 100 -4.67 -0.46 17.26
CA GLU A 100 -5.04 0.50 18.31
C GLU A 100 -6.52 0.90 18.15
N GLY A 101 -7.29 0.79 19.24
CA GLY A 101 -8.73 1.10 19.24
C GLY A 101 -9.66 -0.06 18.84
N ALA A 102 -9.15 -1.20 18.37
CA ALA A 102 -9.98 -2.38 18.13
C ALA A 102 -10.25 -3.14 19.43
N SER A 103 -11.53 -3.39 19.74
CA SER A 103 -11.95 -4.10 20.96
C SER A 103 -11.59 -5.59 20.97
N LYS A 104 -11.30 -6.17 19.79
CA LYS A 104 -10.88 -7.57 19.62
C LYS A 104 -9.64 -7.65 18.73
N GLN A 105 -8.57 -8.15 19.31
CA GLN A 105 -7.39 -8.61 18.60
C GLN A 105 -7.61 -10.06 18.18
N SER A 106 -7.38 -10.36 16.90
CA SER A 106 -7.48 -11.72 16.37
C SER A 106 -6.12 -12.27 16.03
N ASP A 107 -5.92 -13.55 16.37
CA ASP A 107 -4.82 -14.32 15.81
C ASP A 107 -5.07 -14.50 14.31
N PHE A 108 -4.03 -14.33 13.51
CA PHE A 108 -4.08 -14.45 12.07
C PHE A 108 -2.89 -15.25 11.54
N VAL A 109 -3.11 -15.89 10.41
CA VAL A 109 -2.09 -16.50 9.56
C VAL A 109 -2.35 -16.03 8.14
N GLN A 110 -1.32 -15.52 7.48
CA GLN A 110 -1.36 -15.16 6.07
C GLN A 110 -0.21 -15.79 5.31
N ALA A 111 -0.48 -16.13 4.06
CA ALA A 111 0.51 -16.61 3.12
C ALA A 111 0.24 -16.00 1.75
N GLY A 112 1.29 -15.54 1.09
CA GLY A 112 1.29 -15.01 -0.26
C GLY A 112 2.31 -15.73 -1.12
N TYR A 113 1.96 -15.96 -2.38
CA TYR A 113 2.85 -16.54 -3.38
C TYR A 113 2.66 -15.87 -4.72
N GLN A 114 3.77 -15.52 -5.37
CA GLN A 114 3.81 -14.90 -6.69
C GLN A 114 4.88 -15.57 -7.53
N TYR A 115 4.59 -15.75 -8.81
CA TYR A 115 5.50 -16.41 -9.75
C TYR A 115 5.47 -15.77 -11.13
N GLY A 116 6.63 -15.30 -11.59
CA GLY A 116 6.83 -14.80 -12.94
C GLY A 116 7.00 -15.95 -13.92
N PHE A 117 5.94 -16.31 -14.65
CA PHE A 117 6.03 -17.38 -15.66
C PHE A 117 6.90 -16.99 -16.85
N ASN A 118 6.77 -15.75 -17.32
CA ASN A 118 7.57 -15.19 -18.42
C ASN A 118 7.57 -13.65 -18.36
N ASN A 119 8.18 -12.97 -19.34
CA ASN A 119 8.25 -11.50 -19.39
C ASN A 119 6.89 -10.82 -19.62
N LEU A 120 5.85 -11.61 -19.86
CA LEU A 120 4.50 -11.17 -20.22
C LEU A 120 3.47 -11.52 -19.14
N LEU A 121 3.74 -12.47 -18.25
CA LEU A 121 2.75 -13.02 -17.33
C LEU A 121 3.38 -13.33 -15.97
N THR A 122 2.79 -12.76 -14.92
CA THR A 122 3.01 -13.13 -13.53
C THR A 122 1.69 -13.55 -12.91
N LEU A 123 1.69 -14.65 -12.17
CA LEU A 123 0.54 -15.11 -11.38
C LEU A 123 0.83 -14.84 -9.91
N TYR A 124 -0.16 -14.37 -9.17
CA TYR A 124 -0.07 -14.25 -7.72
C TYR A 124 -1.34 -14.77 -7.05
N GLY A 125 -1.19 -15.19 -5.81
CA GLY A 125 -2.30 -15.56 -4.96
C GLY A 125 -1.90 -15.49 -3.50
N GLY A 126 -2.90 -15.41 -2.65
CA GLY A 126 -2.70 -15.34 -1.21
C GLY A 126 -3.93 -15.78 -0.45
N SER A 127 -3.73 -16.09 0.82
CA SER A 127 -4.81 -16.44 1.73
C SER A 127 -4.52 -15.86 3.10
N MET A 128 -5.55 -15.40 3.77
CA MET A 128 -5.51 -14.94 5.15
C MET A 128 -6.61 -15.63 5.95
N VAL A 129 -6.25 -16.14 7.11
CA VAL A 129 -7.18 -16.78 8.05
C VAL A 129 -7.01 -16.13 9.40
N ALA A 130 -8.10 -15.66 9.99
CA ALA A 130 -8.16 -15.12 11.34
C ALA A 130 -9.46 -15.56 12.04
N ASN A 131 -9.58 -15.29 13.34
CA ASN A 131 -10.82 -15.58 14.07
C ASN A 131 -12.00 -14.84 13.43
N ASN A 132 -12.95 -15.60 12.86
CA ASN A 132 -14.13 -15.12 12.13
C ASN A 132 -13.82 -14.29 10.86
N TYR A 133 -12.68 -14.54 10.22
CA TYR A 133 -12.35 -13.89 8.95
C TYR A 133 -11.52 -14.84 8.07
N TYR A 134 -12.00 -15.13 6.88
CA TYR A 134 -11.26 -15.88 5.87
C TYR A 134 -11.21 -15.07 4.58
N ALA A 135 -10.03 -14.84 4.04
CA ALA A 135 -9.86 -14.19 2.76
C ALA A 135 -8.96 -15.01 1.84
N PHE A 136 -9.30 -15.02 0.56
CA PHE A 136 -8.53 -15.66 -0.48
C PHE A 136 -8.42 -14.75 -1.70
N THR A 137 -7.23 -14.70 -2.29
CA THR A 137 -6.88 -13.82 -3.39
C THR A 137 -6.24 -14.62 -4.50
N LEU A 138 -6.65 -14.36 -5.74
CA LEU A 138 -5.96 -14.81 -6.95
C LEU A 138 -5.88 -13.66 -7.94
N GLY A 139 -4.73 -13.48 -8.57
CA GLY A 139 -4.54 -12.44 -9.56
C GLY A 139 -3.49 -12.76 -10.61
N THR A 140 -3.59 -12.07 -11.73
CA THR A 140 -2.66 -12.17 -12.86
C THR A 140 -2.21 -10.78 -13.29
N SER A 141 -0.94 -10.65 -13.63
CA SER A 141 -0.33 -9.43 -14.17
C SER A 141 0.25 -9.71 -15.55
N TRP A 142 -0.13 -8.87 -16.51
CA TRP A 142 0.17 -9.02 -17.93
C TRP A 142 1.00 -7.84 -18.41
N ASN A 143 2.15 -8.09 -19.05
CA ASN A 143 2.93 -7.07 -19.74
C ASN A 143 2.53 -7.03 -21.21
N THR A 144 2.05 -5.90 -21.67
CA THR A 144 1.70 -5.68 -23.07
C THR A 144 2.60 -4.60 -23.67
N ARG A 145 2.60 -4.47 -25.00
CA ARG A 145 3.40 -3.43 -25.68
C ARG A 145 2.97 -2.00 -25.32
N ILE A 146 1.77 -1.81 -24.79
CA ILE A 146 1.21 -0.51 -24.42
C ILE A 146 1.24 -0.25 -22.91
N GLY A 147 1.77 -1.19 -22.12
CA GLY A 147 1.84 -1.09 -20.66
C GLY A 147 1.51 -2.40 -19.96
N ALA A 148 1.50 -2.38 -18.63
CA ALA A 148 1.17 -3.53 -17.82
C ALA A 148 -0.25 -3.42 -17.23
N ILE A 149 -0.96 -4.54 -17.19
CA ILE A 149 -2.33 -4.64 -16.68
C ILE A 149 -2.34 -5.72 -15.60
N SER A 150 -3.04 -5.52 -14.49
CA SER A 150 -3.27 -6.58 -13.49
C SER A 150 -4.75 -6.71 -13.19
N VAL A 151 -5.16 -7.95 -12.93
CA VAL A 151 -6.52 -8.30 -12.53
C VAL A 151 -6.42 -9.29 -11.39
N ASP A 152 -7.05 -8.96 -10.27
CA ASP A 152 -7.23 -9.86 -9.14
C ASP A 152 -8.70 -9.98 -8.72
N ALA A 153 -8.97 -11.11 -8.08
CA ALA A 153 -10.24 -11.42 -7.43
C ALA A 153 -9.95 -11.78 -5.98
N ASN A 154 -10.67 -11.12 -5.07
CA ASN A 154 -10.65 -11.39 -3.64
C ASN A 154 -12.01 -11.93 -3.21
N GLU A 155 -12.00 -13.04 -2.50
CA GLU A 155 -13.15 -13.60 -1.81
C GLU A 155 -12.92 -13.47 -0.30
N VAL A 156 -13.92 -12.98 0.42
CA VAL A 156 -13.87 -12.78 1.88
C VAL A 156 -15.13 -13.38 2.50
N ALA A 157 -14.95 -14.20 3.55
CA ALA A 157 -15.99 -14.93 4.27
C ALA A 157 -15.86 -14.77 5.79
#